data_AF-A0A1G5J6C3-F1
#
_entry.id   AF-A0A1G5J6C3-F1
#
_cell.length_a   1.000
_cell.length_b   1.000
_cell.length_c   1.000
_cell.angle_alpha   90.00
_cell.angle_beta   90.00
_cell.angle_gamma   90.00
#
_symmetry.space_group_name_H-M   'P 1'
#
loop_
_entity.id
_entity.type
_entity.pdbx_description
1 polymer ?
#
loop_
_entity_poly.entity_id
_entity_poly.type
_entity_poly.pdbx_seq_one_letter_code
_entity_poly.pdbx_strand_id
1 'polypeptide(L)'
;MSTVGMTHNEFTDEEIEAKKKAIFDSMGKRGQKMIMKQGYENWNPFGDPKDPLDIRVDGSERTVDQLIREFLVQAGPEDPSNQYSQAVMEMAMGVMNNTDKVRAAFEFVHWYDELLKKEGKTLTFD
;
A
#
# COMPACT_ATOMS: atom_id res chain seq x y z
N MET A 1 -11.31 -19.38 -34.64
CA MET A 1 -10.26 -18.46 -35.14
C MET A 1 -10.14 -17.36 -34.09
N SER A 2 -9.08 -17.39 -33.28
CA SER A 2 -8.92 -16.48 -32.14
C SER A 2 -8.15 -15.25 -32.57
N THR A 3 -8.74 -14.07 -32.35
CA THR A 3 -8.13 -12.77 -32.60
C THR A 3 -7.15 -12.46 -31.46
N VAL A 4 -5.85 -12.52 -31.74
CA VAL A 4 -4.78 -12.07 -30.84
C VAL A 4 -4.71 -10.55 -30.92
N GLY A 5 -4.71 -9.90 -29.76
CA GLY A 5 -4.59 -8.45 -29.61
C GLY A 5 -3.31 -7.91 -30.26
N MET A 6 -3.47 -6.92 -31.12
CA MET A 6 -2.41 -6.24 -31.84
C MET A 6 -1.97 -5.02 -31.02
N THR A 7 -0.78 -5.08 -30.40
CA THR A 7 -0.08 -3.88 -29.92
C THR A 7 0.84 -3.38 -31.05
N HIS A 8 0.50 -2.23 -31.63
CA HIS A 8 1.32 -1.58 -32.65
C HIS A 8 2.61 -1.03 -32.01
N ASN A 9 3.76 -1.65 -32.29
CA ASN A 9 5.06 -1.10 -31.96
C ASN A 9 5.65 -0.50 -33.26
N GLU A 10 5.74 0.83 -33.36
CA GLU A 10 6.24 1.56 -34.54
C GLU A 10 7.78 1.53 -34.68
N PHE A 11 8.47 0.66 -33.95
CA PHE A 11 9.94 0.61 -33.90
C PHE A 11 10.46 -0.62 -34.65
N THR A 12 11.60 -0.45 -35.30
CA THR A 12 12.32 -1.56 -35.95
C THR A 12 12.94 -2.50 -34.89
N ASP A 13 13.23 -3.75 -35.28
CA ASP A 13 13.84 -4.74 -34.38
C ASP A 13 15.17 -4.24 -33.78
N GLU A 14 15.95 -3.48 -34.57
CA GLU A 14 17.21 -2.86 -34.13
C GLU A 14 16.98 -1.81 -33.03
N GLU A 15 15.92 -1.01 -33.13
CA GLU A 15 15.57 -0.01 -32.13
C GLU A 15 15.04 -0.64 -30.84
N ILE A 16 14.32 -1.76 -30.95
CA ILE A 16 13.83 -2.53 -29.80
C ILE A 16 15.00 -3.12 -29.03
N GLU A 17 15.98 -3.72 -29.71
CA GLU A 17 17.19 -4.25 -29.07
C GLU A 17 18.07 -3.14 -28.47
N ALA A 18 18.22 -2.00 -29.15
CA ALA A 18 18.93 -0.85 -28.61
C ALA A 18 18.29 -0.35 -27.29
N LYS A 19 16.97 -0.25 -27.24
CA LYS A 19 16.22 0.14 -26.03
C LYS A 19 16.31 -0.92 -24.92
N LYS A 20 16.17 -2.21 -25.26
CA LYS A 20 16.31 -3.33 -24.31
C LYS A 20 17.68 -3.34 -23.65
N LYS A 21 18.73 -3.08 -24.45
CA LYS A 21 20.11 -2.95 -23.95
C LYS A 21 20.29 -1.73 -23.06
N ALA A 22 19.79 -0.57 -23.47
CA ALA A 22 19.87 0.65 -22.66
C ALA A 22 19.19 0.49 -21.29
N ILE A 23 18.04 -0.19 -21.23
CA ILE A 23 17.35 -0.50 -19.97
C ILE A 23 18.21 -1.43 -19.12
N PHE A 24 18.76 -2.50 -19.68
CA PHE A 24 19.64 -3.43 -18.96
C PHE A 24 20.89 -2.75 -18.38
N ASP A 25 21.55 -1.92 -19.17
CA ASP A 25 22.75 -1.18 -18.77
C ASP A 25 22.45 -0.14 -17.67
N SER A 26 21.24 0.42 -17.66
CA SER A 26 20.79 1.34 -16.60
C SER A 26 20.47 0.65 -15.26
N MET A 27 20.31 -0.68 -15.24
CA MET A 27 19.96 -1.41 -14.02
C MET A 27 21.14 -1.58 -13.07
N GLY A 28 20.87 -1.57 -11.77
CA GLY A 28 21.85 -1.98 -10.77
C GLY A 28 22.23 -3.46 -10.85
N LYS A 29 23.40 -3.82 -10.28
CA LYS A 29 23.98 -5.19 -10.30
C LYS A 29 22.99 -6.30 -9.93
N ARG A 30 22.07 -6.04 -8.99
CA ARG A 30 21.04 -7.00 -8.56
C ARG A 30 20.01 -7.27 -9.66
N GLY A 31 19.57 -6.24 -10.38
CA GLY A 31 18.61 -6.35 -11.48
C GLY A 31 19.21 -7.06 -12.69
N GLN A 32 20.43 -6.68 -13.08
CA GLN A 32 21.16 -7.34 -14.17
C GLN A 32 21.36 -8.84 -13.90
N LYS A 33 21.75 -9.21 -12.66
CA LYS A 33 21.93 -10.62 -12.27
C LYS A 33 20.63 -11.43 -12.38
N MET A 34 19.48 -10.82 -12.07
CA MET A 34 18.18 -11.47 -12.20
C MET A 34 17.82 -11.74 -13.66
N ILE A 35 18.06 -10.76 -14.54
CA ILE A 35 17.82 -10.88 -15.98
C ILE A 35 18.77 -11.89 -16.61
N MET A 36 20.06 -11.86 -16.26
CA MET A 36 21.03 -12.86 -16.74
C MET A 36 20.64 -14.28 -16.31
N LYS A 37 20.04 -14.46 -15.13
CA LYS A 37 19.51 -15.76 -14.68
C LYS A 37 18.27 -16.19 -15.47
N GLN A 38 17.42 -15.25 -15.88
CA GLN A 38 16.24 -15.49 -16.72
C GLN A 38 16.61 -15.73 -18.20
N GLY A 39 17.74 -15.19 -18.65
CA GLY A 39 18.20 -15.18 -20.04
C GLY A 39 17.80 -13.88 -20.73
N TYR A 40 18.79 -13.09 -21.19
CA TYR A 40 18.57 -11.78 -21.80
C TYR A 40 17.69 -11.85 -23.06
N GLU A 41 17.87 -12.88 -23.89
CA GLU A 41 17.06 -13.09 -25.09
C GLU A 41 15.57 -13.28 -24.76
N ASN A 42 15.27 -13.99 -23.67
CA ASN A 42 13.90 -14.30 -23.22
C ASN A 42 13.30 -13.21 -22.33
N TRP A 43 14.04 -12.13 -22.05
CA TRP A 43 13.59 -11.05 -21.21
C TRP A 43 12.93 -9.96 -22.07
N ASN A 44 11.65 -9.70 -21.81
CA ASN A 44 10.91 -8.60 -22.42
C ASN A 44 10.82 -7.43 -21.43
N PRO A 45 11.57 -6.33 -21.63
CA PRO A 45 11.51 -5.14 -20.77
C PRO A 45 10.27 -4.27 -21.02
N PHE A 46 9.59 -4.47 -22.16
CA PHE A 46 8.41 -3.71 -22.59
C PHE A 46 7.12 -4.39 -22.15
N GLY A 47 7.17 -5.15 -21.05
CA GLY A 47 5.98 -5.77 -20.47
C GLY A 47 4.89 -4.73 -20.28
N ASP A 48 3.64 -5.16 -20.47
CA ASP A 48 2.48 -4.29 -20.28
C ASP A 48 2.56 -3.59 -18.90
N PRO A 49 2.06 -2.34 -18.80
CA PRO A 49 1.94 -1.67 -17.50
C PRO A 49 1.34 -2.68 -16.52
N LYS A 50 2.04 -2.94 -15.41
CA LYS A 50 1.51 -3.83 -14.38
C LYS A 50 0.06 -3.41 -14.12
N ASP A 51 -0.85 -4.38 -14.08
CA ASP A 51 -2.24 -4.14 -13.66
C ASP A 51 -2.20 -3.14 -12.50
N PRO A 52 -3.02 -2.08 -12.53
CA PRO A 52 -3.05 -1.11 -11.45
C PRO A 52 -3.10 -1.91 -10.17
N LEU A 53 -2.12 -1.66 -9.28
CA LEU A 53 -2.09 -2.34 -7.99
C LEU A 53 -3.52 -2.30 -7.48
N ASP A 54 -4.11 -3.46 -7.19
CA ASP A 54 -5.44 -3.51 -6.59
C ASP A 54 -5.27 -2.95 -5.18
N ILE A 55 -5.28 -1.62 -5.11
CA ILE A 55 -5.00 -0.87 -3.90
C ILE A 55 -6.21 -1.18 -3.03
N ARG A 56 -5.99 -2.04 -2.05
CA ARG A 56 -7.02 -2.36 -1.09
C ARG A 56 -7.39 -1.07 -0.34
N VAL A 57 -8.55 -0.54 -0.68
CA VAL A 57 -9.15 0.61 -0.03
C VAL A 57 -10.19 0.14 0.98
N ASP A 58 -10.39 0.93 2.03
CA ASP A 58 -11.49 0.73 2.98
C ASP A 58 -12.81 1.28 2.41
N GLY A 59 -13.90 1.21 3.19
CA GLY A 59 -15.19 1.78 2.78
C GLY A 59 -15.20 3.31 2.60
N SER A 60 -14.09 3.98 2.91
CA SER A 60 -13.86 5.41 2.70
C SER A 60 -12.95 5.72 1.50
N GLU A 61 -12.64 4.71 0.68
CA GLU A 61 -11.73 4.77 -0.47
C GLU A 61 -10.28 5.12 -0.10
N ARG A 62 -9.89 4.91 1.18
CA ARG A 62 -8.53 5.17 1.66
C ARG A 62 -7.71 3.89 1.78
N THR A 63 -6.41 4.00 1.52
CA THR A 63 -5.44 2.99 1.93
C THR A 63 -5.17 3.06 3.44
N VAL A 64 -4.62 1.99 4.01
CA VAL A 64 -4.13 1.98 5.41
C VAL A 64 -3.21 3.18 5.65
N ASP A 65 -2.26 3.41 4.74
CA ASP A 65 -1.26 4.48 4.87
C ASP A 65 -1.90 5.87 4.81
N GLN A 66 -2.90 6.08 3.96
CA GLN A 66 -3.66 7.34 3.89
C GLN A 66 -4.43 7.57 5.18
N LEU A 67 -5.14 6.55 5.68
CA LEU A 67 -5.91 6.63 6.92
C LEU A 67 -5.04 6.99 8.12
N ILE A 68 -3.86 6.35 8.26
CA ILE A 68 -2.89 6.64 9.32
C ILE A 68 -2.41 8.09 9.22
N ARG A 69 -1.99 8.53 8.02
CA ARG A 69 -1.47 9.88 7.81
C ARG A 69 -2.52 10.94 8.11
N GLU A 70 -3.75 10.75 7.62
CA GLU A 70 -4.85 11.67 7.91
C GLU A 70 -5.12 11.77 9.40
N PHE A 71 -5.20 10.63 10.10
CA PHE A 71 -5.40 10.63 11.54
C PHE A 71 -4.30 11.38 12.29
N LEU A 72 -3.03 11.05 12.02
CA LEU A 72 -1.89 11.68 12.72
C LEU A 72 -1.80 13.19 12.46
N VAL A 73 -2.22 13.66 11.29
CA VAL A 73 -2.20 15.10 10.95
C VAL A 73 -3.41 15.84 11.52
N GLN A 74 -4.60 15.24 11.54
CA GLN A 74 -5.84 15.96 11.86
C GLN A 74 -6.30 15.80 13.32
N ALA A 75 -6.03 14.65 13.93
CA ALA A 75 -6.61 14.29 15.23
C ALA A 75 -5.60 13.68 16.21
N GLY A 76 -4.43 13.24 15.73
CA GLY A 76 -3.36 12.71 16.54
C GLY A 76 -2.62 13.79 17.35
N PRO A 77 -1.77 13.37 18.30
CA PRO A 77 -0.87 14.29 18.99
C PRO A 77 0.18 14.87 18.04
N GLU A 78 0.69 16.08 18.34
CA GLU A 78 1.69 16.77 17.52
C GLU A 78 3.00 15.98 17.37
N ASP A 79 3.42 15.29 18.44
CA ASP A 79 4.60 14.41 18.45
C ASP A 79 4.23 13.01 18.97
N PRO A 80 3.70 12.14 18.09
CA PRO A 80 3.31 10.78 18.48
C PRO A 80 4.55 9.93 18.77
N SER A 81 4.56 9.27 19.93
CA SER A 81 5.60 8.28 20.22
C SER A 81 5.57 7.13 19.19
N ASN A 82 6.69 6.41 19.06
CA ASN A 82 6.74 5.22 18.21
C ASN A 82 5.68 4.17 18.60
N GLN A 83 5.40 4.02 19.90
CA GLN A 83 4.38 3.10 20.39
C GLN A 83 2.98 3.57 19.98
N TYR A 84 2.70 4.88 20.06
CA TYR A 84 1.43 5.45 19.63
C TYR A 84 1.23 5.26 18.12
N SER A 85 2.25 5.59 17.31
CA SER A 85 2.20 5.42 15.86
C SER A 85 2.00 3.97 15.45
N GLN A 86 2.66 3.03 16.15
CA GLN A 86 2.47 1.60 15.94
C GLN A 86 1.04 1.15 16.28
N ALA A 87 0.48 1.64 17.40
CA ALA A 87 -0.90 1.36 17.78
C ALA A 87 -1.91 1.89 16.74
N VAL A 88 -1.71 3.11 16.23
CA VAL A 88 -2.53 3.68 15.15
C VAL A 88 -2.49 2.79 13.90
N MET A 89 -1.31 2.31 13.51
CA MET A 89 -1.17 1.40 12.36
C MET A 89 -1.92 0.08 12.59
N GLU A 90 -1.80 -0.52 13.77
CA GLU A 90 -2.54 -1.74 14.14
C GLU A 90 -4.05 -1.52 14.11
N MET A 91 -4.53 -0.39 14.60
CA MET A 91 -5.95 -0.05 14.57
C MET A 91 -6.44 0.14 13.13
N ALA A 92 -5.72 0.91 12.30
CA ALA A 92 -6.08 1.12 10.90
C ALA A 92 -6.16 -0.21 10.12
N MET A 93 -5.17 -1.09 10.28
CA MET A 93 -5.21 -2.42 9.68
C MET A 93 -6.37 -3.27 10.19
N GLY A 94 -6.63 -3.25 11.51
CA GLY A 94 -7.70 -4.04 12.11
C GLY A 94 -9.10 -3.58 11.72
N VAL A 95 -9.31 -2.26 11.52
CA VAL A 95 -10.55 -1.71 10.94
C VAL A 95 -10.71 -2.19 9.50
N MET A 96 -9.69 -2.06 8.66
CA MET A 96 -9.75 -2.48 7.25
C MET A 96 -9.91 -4.00 7.07
N ASN A 97 -9.42 -4.78 8.02
CA ASN A 97 -9.54 -6.24 8.03
C ASN A 97 -10.80 -6.74 8.77
N ASN A 98 -11.62 -5.83 9.31
CA ASN A 98 -12.79 -6.15 10.14
C ASN A 98 -12.49 -7.13 11.29
N THR A 99 -11.38 -6.92 11.98
CA THR A 99 -10.94 -7.81 13.08
C THR A 99 -11.77 -7.59 14.34
N ASP A 100 -12.20 -8.67 14.98
CA ASP A 100 -12.95 -8.61 16.24
C ASP A 100 -12.15 -7.96 17.37
N LYS A 101 -10.81 -8.06 17.38
CA LYS A 101 -9.95 -7.41 18.37
C LYS A 101 -10.17 -5.89 18.39
N VAL A 102 -10.13 -5.25 17.23
CA VAL A 102 -10.29 -3.79 17.13
C VAL A 102 -11.75 -3.38 17.37
N ARG A 103 -12.71 -4.19 16.90
CA ARG A 103 -14.14 -3.97 17.21
C ARG A 103 -14.40 -4.00 18.71
N ALA A 104 -13.98 -5.04 19.41
CA ALA A 104 -14.19 -5.20 20.84
C ALA A 104 -13.50 -4.08 21.64
N ALA A 105 -12.30 -3.67 21.24
CA ALA A 105 -11.60 -2.54 21.85
C ALA A 105 -12.39 -1.24 21.70
N PHE A 106 -12.88 -0.94 20.49
CA PHE A 106 -13.70 0.24 20.25
C PHE A 106 -15.01 0.22 21.04
N GLU A 107 -15.76 -0.88 20.98
CA GLU A 107 -17.04 -1.04 21.69
C GLU A 107 -16.88 -0.85 23.20
N PHE A 108 -15.82 -1.42 23.79
CA PHE A 108 -15.55 -1.29 25.21
C PHE A 108 -15.19 0.14 25.61
N VAL A 109 -14.25 0.78 24.90
CA VAL A 109 -13.83 2.16 25.20
C VAL A 109 -15.00 3.12 25.04
N HIS A 110 -15.81 2.95 23.99
CA HIS A 110 -16.99 3.77 23.75
C HIS A 110 -18.03 3.61 24.87
N TRP A 111 -18.36 2.38 25.26
CA TRP A 111 -19.27 2.11 26.38
C TRP A 111 -18.76 2.73 27.69
N TYR A 112 -17.46 2.62 27.96
CA TYR A 112 -16.87 3.15 29.19
C TYR A 112 -16.87 4.68 29.23
N ASP A 113 -16.59 5.34 28.11
CA ASP A 113 -16.70 6.79 27.96
C ASP A 113 -18.14 7.27 28.23
N GLU A 114 -19.15 6.57 27.70
CA GLU A 114 -20.56 6.86 27.99
C GLU A 114 -20.92 6.65 29.47
N LEU A 115 -20.37 5.62 30.11
CA LEU A 115 -20.57 5.36 31.54
C LEU A 115 -19.99 6.50 32.38
N LEU A 116 -18.76 6.94 32.10
CA LEU A 116 -18.13 8.05 32.81
C LEU A 116 -18.92 9.34 32.66
N LYS A 117 -19.42 9.64 31.45
CA LYS A 117 -20.28 10.80 31.20
C LYS A 117 -21.55 10.78 32.06
N LYS A 118 -22.18 9.60 32.22
CA LYS A 118 -23.36 9.44 33.11
C LYS A 118 -23.02 9.67 34.58
N GLU A 119 -21.78 9.38 34.98
CA GLU A 119 -21.26 9.63 36.32
C GLU A 119 -20.69 11.05 36.53
N GLY A 120 -20.76 11.92 35.51
CA GLY A 120 -20.20 13.27 35.57
C GLY A 120 -18.66 13.31 35.52
N LYS A 121 -18.02 12.29 34.94
CA LYS A 121 -16.58 12.16 34.76
C LYS A 121 -16.20 12.23 33.28
N THR A 122 -14.92 12.47 33.01
CA THR A 122 -14.34 12.51 31.65
C THR A 122 -13.28 11.43 31.52
N LEU A 123 -13.27 10.70 30.41
CA LEU A 123 -12.18 9.78 30.09
C LEU A 123 -10.91 10.56 29.76
N THR A 124 -9.82 10.29 30.47
CA THR A 124 -8.50 10.88 30.24
C THR A 124 -7.46 9.80 30.00
N PHE A 125 -6.49 10.10 29.13
CA PHE A 125 -5.30 9.30 28.91
C PHE A 125 -4.11 10.21 29.21
N ASP A 126 -3.70 10.20 30.47
CA ASP A 126 -2.55 10.92 31.01
C ASP A 126 -1.20 10.30 30.60
#